data_AF-A0A1Q6IBD8-F1
#
_entry.id   AF-A0A1Q6IBD8-F1
#
_cell.length_a   1.000
_cell.length_b   1.000
_cell.length_c   1.000
_cell.angle_alpha   90.00
_cell.angle_beta   90.00
_cell.angle_gamma   90.00
#
_symmetry.space_group_name_H-M   'P 1'
#
loop_
_entity.id
_entity.type
_entity.pdbx_description
1 polymer ?
#
loop_
_entity_poly.entity_id
_entity_poly.type
_entity_poly.pdbx_seq_one_letter_code
_entity_poly.pdbx_strand_id
1 'polypeptide(L)'
;MTRNSASRETIDVLINNAKSTMSYSEQLLQNAELIKSKFSEHHITHYLQLLFELLSGSLSAIYEVCSDIKNMLSTENVYTKRFHMQMINLSQYELSVYLVGRDKGGVISELITYLNKSHQDSKELEDILQQVKLLGEQCDIRLRNVTAHYDNPNTMYTMLTTLNDEDVYAKRVGNQLLIHDKILKYISSVLQIITEKLSPDKKNCTYKKSVEELTLVDILNDRVAEAFHNKGELDIIITEQMANAWVNIESHKKIFSICENAIGYLKDKQFDYSRLTEIRTLEELRWEVSFMHYDLVCSMDTYLKASSNAERSISFMRTYRIETSALSHLYGYNEKYKVKSIWNKIKSVPEFKYIPLSTEIEDELKALTVGFNSTKRNLYTHYRDGAKLNISERWRCANEMNHPKELMQMLRLVTLCKKINQFLVLLISSMSSIEKQKKDEMLNPIRKIKELAYKNNQQDIVDISDKFLSKFSLFDKKS
;
A
#
# COMPACT_ATOMS: atom_id res chain seq x y z
N MET A 1 23.89 0.46 -24.12
CA MET A 1 23.22 1.73 -24.44
C MET A 1 22.94 2.45 -23.14
N THR A 2 23.55 3.61 -22.92
CA THR A 2 23.16 4.54 -21.85
C THR A 2 21.73 5.00 -22.13
N ARG A 3 20.78 4.73 -21.22
CA ARG A 3 19.42 5.26 -21.35
C ARG A 3 19.46 6.77 -21.12
N ASN A 4 18.94 7.53 -22.06
CA ASN A 4 18.75 8.97 -21.87
C ASN A 4 17.53 9.18 -20.96
N SER A 5 17.66 10.07 -19.98
CA SER A 5 16.53 10.52 -19.17
C SER A 5 15.49 11.23 -20.04
N ALA A 6 14.21 10.98 -19.80
CA ALA A 6 13.13 11.72 -20.45
C ALA A 6 13.23 13.22 -20.11
N SER A 7 12.90 14.07 -21.08
CA SER A 7 12.82 15.52 -20.85
C SER A 7 11.66 15.85 -19.91
N ARG A 8 11.75 16.98 -19.20
CA ARG A 8 10.67 17.45 -18.33
C ARG A 8 9.37 17.67 -19.10
N GLU A 9 9.49 18.21 -20.31
CA GLU A 9 8.36 18.42 -21.22
C GLU A 9 7.66 17.10 -21.58
N THR A 10 8.43 16.04 -21.82
CA THR A 10 7.86 14.70 -22.08
C THR A 10 7.10 14.18 -20.86
N ILE A 11 7.66 14.34 -19.65
CA ILE A 11 7.03 13.91 -18.40
C ILE A 11 5.73 14.69 -18.17
N ASP A 12 5.74 16.02 -18.36
CA ASP A 12 4.55 16.87 -18.20
C ASP A 12 3.44 16.48 -19.18
N VAL A 13 3.78 16.15 -20.44
CA VAL A 13 2.82 15.65 -21.43
C VAL A 13 2.20 14.32 -20.98
N LEU A 14 2.99 13.38 -20.48
CA LEU A 14 2.48 12.09 -19.98
C LEU A 14 1.54 12.27 -18.79
N ILE A 15 1.89 13.16 -17.85
CA ILE A 15 1.06 13.51 -16.68
C ILE A 15 -0.28 14.10 -17.14
N ASN A 16 -0.26 15.04 -18.08
CA ASN A 16 -1.47 15.67 -18.57
C ASN A 16 -2.36 14.71 -19.35
N ASN A 17 -1.77 13.85 -20.18
CA ASN A 17 -2.50 12.79 -20.87
C ASN A 17 -3.15 11.82 -19.88
N ALA A 18 -2.45 11.40 -18.82
CA ALA A 18 -3.02 10.57 -17.78
C ALA A 18 -4.24 11.22 -17.10
N LYS A 19 -4.16 12.52 -16.77
CA LYS A 19 -5.29 13.28 -16.21
C LYS A 19 -6.49 13.32 -17.15
N SER A 20 -6.25 13.60 -18.44
CA SER A 20 -7.31 13.63 -19.46
C SER A 20 -7.97 12.25 -19.63
N THR A 21 -7.17 11.19 -19.69
CA THR A 21 -7.67 9.81 -19.76
C THR A 21 -8.50 9.45 -18.54
N MET A 22 -8.06 9.81 -17.32
CA MET A 22 -8.84 9.58 -16.10
C MET A 22 -10.21 10.26 -16.17
N SER A 23 -10.26 11.54 -16.57
CA SER A 23 -11.51 12.28 -16.69
C SER A 23 -12.48 11.62 -17.68
N TYR A 24 -11.97 11.16 -18.83
CA TYR A 24 -12.76 10.44 -19.82
C TYR A 24 -13.25 9.09 -19.28
N SER A 25 -12.37 8.33 -18.64
CA SER A 25 -12.70 7.02 -18.06
C SER A 25 -13.75 7.13 -16.97
N GLU A 26 -13.68 8.16 -16.11
CA GLU A 26 -14.66 8.41 -15.05
C GLU A 26 -16.07 8.66 -15.62
N GLN A 27 -16.16 9.55 -16.62
CA GLN A 27 -17.43 9.89 -17.27
C GLN A 27 -18.05 8.68 -17.97
N LEU A 28 -17.25 7.94 -18.73
CA LEU A 28 -17.74 6.74 -19.40
C LEU A 28 -18.14 5.65 -18.41
N LEU A 29 -17.39 5.47 -17.32
CA LEU A 29 -17.69 4.47 -16.30
C LEU A 29 -19.00 4.81 -15.60
N GLN A 30 -19.22 6.08 -15.27
CA GLN A 30 -20.51 6.54 -14.73
C GLN A 30 -21.67 6.17 -15.66
N ASN A 31 -21.54 6.44 -16.96
CA ASN A 31 -22.58 6.12 -17.95
C ASN A 31 -22.79 4.60 -18.10
N ALA A 32 -21.70 3.83 -18.13
CA ALA A 32 -21.76 2.37 -18.22
C ALA A 32 -22.49 1.76 -17.01
N GLU A 33 -22.16 2.21 -15.80
CA GLU A 33 -22.78 1.74 -14.57
C GLU A 33 -24.25 2.21 -14.42
N LEU A 34 -24.57 3.42 -14.88
CA LEU A 34 -25.96 3.87 -14.97
C LEU A 34 -26.78 2.96 -15.89
N ILE A 35 -26.26 2.63 -17.07
CA ILE A 35 -26.91 1.70 -18.01
C ILE A 35 -27.08 0.31 -17.38
N LYS A 36 -26.04 -0.21 -16.72
CA LYS A 36 -26.10 -1.51 -16.02
C LYS A 36 -27.17 -1.55 -14.94
N SER A 37 -27.38 -0.45 -14.20
CA SER A 37 -28.45 -0.38 -13.19
C SER A 37 -29.86 -0.52 -13.78
N LYS A 38 -30.03 -0.21 -15.06
CA LYS A 38 -31.29 -0.42 -15.80
C LYS A 38 -31.47 -1.84 -16.32
N PHE A 39 -30.43 -2.68 -16.25
CA PHE A 39 -30.52 -4.07 -16.70
C PHE A 39 -31.33 -4.96 -15.76
N SER A 40 -31.44 -4.62 -14.48
CA SER A 40 -32.33 -5.33 -13.56
C SER A 40 -33.81 -5.01 -13.78
N GLU A 41 -34.12 -3.88 -14.41
CA GLU A 41 -35.50 -3.43 -14.68
C GLU A 41 -36.06 -4.05 -15.98
N HIS A 42 -35.20 -4.60 -16.84
CA HIS A 42 -35.56 -5.08 -18.17
C HIS A 42 -34.89 -6.43 -18.48
N HIS A 43 -35.60 -7.36 -19.13
CA HIS A 43 -35.01 -8.63 -19.60
C HIS A 43 -34.02 -8.37 -20.75
N ILE A 44 -32.78 -8.01 -20.40
CA ILE A 44 -31.71 -7.71 -21.34
C ILE A 44 -30.90 -8.97 -21.64
N THR A 45 -30.42 -9.07 -22.88
CA THR A 45 -29.61 -10.21 -23.32
C THR A 45 -28.33 -10.30 -22.50
N HIS A 46 -27.99 -11.51 -22.05
CA HIS A 46 -26.75 -11.79 -21.30
C HIS A 46 -25.49 -11.24 -21.99
N TYR A 47 -25.47 -11.21 -23.33
CA TYR A 47 -24.43 -10.57 -24.12
C TYR A 47 -24.19 -9.10 -23.76
N LEU A 48 -25.26 -8.29 -23.69
CA LEU A 48 -25.14 -6.87 -23.36
C LEU A 48 -24.64 -6.68 -21.92
N GLN A 49 -25.08 -7.52 -20.98
CA GLN A 49 -24.56 -7.50 -19.62
C GLN A 49 -23.03 -7.69 -19.61
N LEU A 50 -22.55 -8.73 -20.30
CA LEU A 50 -21.12 -9.01 -20.39
C LEU A 50 -20.32 -7.92 -21.12
N LEU A 51 -20.89 -7.28 -22.14
CA LEU A 51 -20.25 -6.15 -22.82
C LEU A 51 -20.06 -4.95 -21.89
N PHE A 52 -21.05 -4.63 -21.08
CA PHE A 52 -20.94 -3.53 -20.12
C PHE A 52 -20.05 -3.89 -18.92
N GLU A 53 -19.96 -5.16 -18.52
CA GLU A 53 -18.90 -5.62 -17.60
C GLU A 53 -17.51 -5.40 -18.20
N LEU A 54 -17.31 -5.78 -19.47
CA LEU A 54 -16.04 -5.59 -20.17
C LEU A 54 -15.64 -4.11 -20.23
N LEU A 55 -16.60 -3.24 -20.59
CA LEU A 55 -16.41 -1.79 -20.61
C LEU A 55 -16.02 -1.25 -19.24
N SER A 56 -16.81 -1.58 -18.22
CA SER A 56 -16.67 -1.02 -16.88
C SER A 56 -15.36 -1.47 -16.22
N GLY A 57 -14.99 -2.75 -16.36
CA GLY A 57 -13.72 -3.25 -15.86
C GLY A 57 -12.52 -2.60 -16.54
N SER A 58 -12.60 -2.39 -17.86
CA SER A 58 -11.54 -1.71 -18.61
C SER A 58 -11.38 -0.25 -18.18
N LEU A 59 -12.48 0.50 -18.07
CA LEU A 59 -12.47 1.91 -17.66
C LEU A 59 -11.98 2.11 -16.22
N SER A 60 -12.46 1.28 -15.29
CA SER A 60 -12.05 1.32 -13.89
C SER A 60 -10.55 1.05 -13.72
N ALA A 61 -10.04 0.04 -14.44
CA ALA A 61 -8.62 -0.29 -14.37
C ALA A 61 -7.72 0.76 -15.02
N ILE A 62 -8.15 1.37 -16.13
CA ILE A 62 -7.43 2.51 -16.75
C ILE A 62 -7.39 3.69 -15.78
N TYR A 63 -8.52 4.01 -15.15
CA TYR A 63 -8.59 5.09 -14.19
C TYR A 63 -7.57 4.91 -13.05
N GLU A 64 -7.51 3.72 -12.45
CA GLU A 64 -6.58 3.42 -11.36
C GLU A 64 -5.11 3.53 -11.80
N VAL A 65 -4.72 2.92 -12.93
CA VAL A 65 -3.31 2.97 -13.37
C VAL A 65 -2.89 4.33 -13.89
N CYS A 66 -3.81 5.12 -14.45
CA CYS A 66 -3.53 6.50 -14.84
C CYS A 66 -3.34 7.41 -13.62
N SER A 67 -4.07 7.18 -12.53
CA SER A 67 -3.81 7.86 -11.25
C SER A 67 -2.41 7.53 -10.73
N ASP A 68 -2.01 6.25 -10.77
CA ASP A 68 -0.68 5.85 -10.29
C ASP A 68 0.46 6.34 -11.16
N ILE A 69 0.35 6.25 -12.50
CA ILE A 69 1.40 6.75 -13.38
C ILE A 69 1.56 8.27 -13.25
N LYS A 70 0.45 9.01 -13.10
CA LYS A 70 0.47 10.46 -12.85
C LYS A 70 1.28 10.76 -11.60
N ASN A 71 0.98 10.10 -10.48
CA ASN A 71 1.64 10.38 -9.21
C ASN A 71 3.10 9.88 -9.19
N MET A 72 3.40 8.73 -9.81
CA MET A 72 4.76 8.21 -9.97
C MET A 72 5.66 9.18 -10.74
N LEU A 73 5.16 9.76 -11.82
CA LEU A 73 5.90 10.71 -12.67
C LEU A 73 6.01 12.11 -12.05
N SER A 74 5.16 12.44 -11.08
CA SER A 74 5.10 13.77 -10.46
C SER A 74 6.04 13.92 -9.24
N THR A 75 6.86 12.93 -8.93
CA THR A 75 7.69 12.89 -7.73
C THR A 75 9.07 12.37 -8.03
N GLU A 76 10.08 12.86 -7.30
CA GLU A 76 11.44 12.29 -7.30
C GLU A 76 11.69 11.37 -6.09
N ASN A 77 10.70 11.24 -5.20
CA ASN A 77 10.87 10.42 -4.01
C ASN A 77 10.87 8.92 -4.37
N VAL A 78 11.98 8.25 -4.08
CA VAL A 78 12.18 6.82 -4.40
C VAL A 78 11.09 5.93 -3.79
N TYR A 79 10.68 6.19 -2.54
CA TYR A 79 9.65 5.39 -1.91
C TYR A 79 8.29 5.60 -2.60
N THR A 80 7.90 6.86 -2.85
CA THR A 80 6.64 7.19 -3.53
C THR A 80 6.59 6.57 -4.94
N LYS A 81 7.69 6.63 -5.70
CA LYS A 81 7.78 5.96 -7.01
C LYS A 81 7.49 4.47 -6.90
N ARG A 82 8.13 3.79 -5.94
CA ARG A 82 7.96 2.34 -5.71
C ARG A 82 6.54 1.98 -5.27
N PHE A 83 5.94 2.79 -4.40
CA PHE A 83 4.55 2.64 -3.98
C PHE A 83 3.60 2.65 -5.19
N HIS A 84 3.74 3.61 -6.12
CA HIS A 84 2.88 3.65 -7.30
C HIS A 84 3.18 2.52 -8.29
N MET A 85 4.44 2.08 -8.44
CA MET A 85 4.76 0.87 -9.22
C MET A 85 4.08 -0.39 -8.66
N GLN A 86 4.02 -0.53 -7.33
CA GLN A 86 3.28 -1.61 -6.68
C GLN A 86 1.77 -1.55 -7.00
N MET A 87 1.18 -0.36 -6.96
CA MET A 87 -0.23 -0.17 -7.29
C MET A 87 -0.52 -0.49 -8.76
N ILE A 88 0.33 -0.05 -9.69
CA ILE A 88 0.22 -0.41 -11.12
C ILE A 88 0.25 -1.93 -11.30
N ASN A 89 1.21 -2.61 -10.64
CA ASN A 89 1.30 -4.07 -10.72
C ASN A 89 0.05 -4.77 -10.17
N LEU A 90 -0.47 -4.29 -9.03
CA LEU A 90 -1.70 -4.80 -8.43
C LEU A 90 -2.89 -4.63 -9.38
N SER A 91 -3.18 -3.41 -9.83
CA SER A 91 -4.34 -3.13 -10.69
C SER A 91 -4.28 -3.89 -12.02
N GLN A 92 -3.10 -4.02 -12.63
CA GLN A 92 -2.92 -4.81 -13.85
C GLN A 92 -3.19 -6.30 -13.63
N TYR A 93 -2.69 -6.86 -12.53
CA TYR A 93 -2.94 -8.25 -12.20
C TYR A 93 -4.44 -8.50 -11.94
N GLU A 94 -5.09 -7.64 -11.17
CA GLU A 94 -6.53 -7.76 -10.88
C GLU A 94 -7.38 -7.59 -12.15
N LEU A 95 -6.99 -6.72 -13.08
CA LEU A 95 -7.61 -6.61 -14.40
C LEU A 95 -7.48 -7.90 -15.21
N SER A 96 -6.26 -8.47 -15.29
CA SER A 96 -6.04 -9.73 -16.00
C SER A 96 -6.87 -10.86 -15.41
N VAL A 97 -6.98 -10.94 -14.08
CA VAL A 97 -7.86 -11.93 -13.42
C VAL A 97 -9.34 -11.67 -13.71
N TYR A 98 -9.79 -10.42 -13.73
CA TYR A 98 -11.17 -10.05 -14.03
C TYR A 98 -11.57 -10.41 -15.47
N LEU A 99 -10.71 -10.12 -16.44
CA LEU A 99 -11.00 -10.32 -17.87
C LEU A 99 -10.78 -11.77 -18.33
N VAL A 100 -9.71 -12.43 -17.89
CA VAL A 100 -9.37 -13.80 -18.31
C VAL A 100 -10.08 -14.84 -17.45
N GLY A 101 -10.09 -14.62 -16.12
CA GLY A 101 -10.53 -15.57 -15.11
C GLY A 101 -9.47 -16.65 -14.85
N ARG A 102 -9.30 -17.05 -13.58
CA ARG A 102 -8.39 -18.17 -13.22
C ARG A 102 -8.87 -19.51 -13.79
N ASP A 103 -10.18 -19.66 -14.00
CA ASP A 103 -10.86 -20.88 -14.47
C ASP A 103 -11.57 -20.69 -15.82
N LYS A 104 -11.10 -19.74 -16.65
CA LYS A 104 -11.81 -19.29 -17.87
C LYS A 104 -13.21 -18.70 -17.63
N GLY A 105 -13.54 -18.32 -16.39
CA GLY A 105 -14.78 -17.59 -16.03
C GLY A 105 -14.58 -16.07 -15.92
N GLY A 106 -13.62 -15.50 -16.65
CA GLY A 106 -13.44 -14.05 -16.74
C GLY A 106 -14.34 -13.47 -17.83
N VAL A 107 -14.55 -12.17 -17.81
CA VAL A 107 -15.53 -11.50 -18.68
C VAL A 107 -15.31 -11.78 -20.17
N ILE A 108 -14.07 -11.70 -20.66
CA ILE A 108 -13.76 -11.97 -22.08
C ILE A 108 -13.97 -13.46 -22.40
N SER A 109 -13.53 -14.34 -21.51
CA SER A 109 -13.71 -15.79 -21.69
C SER A 109 -15.19 -16.18 -21.74
N GLU A 110 -16.04 -15.55 -20.93
CA GLU A 110 -17.49 -15.74 -20.96
C GLU A 110 -18.13 -15.18 -22.23
N LEU A 111 -17.70 -14.00 -22.70
CA LEU A 111 -18.13 -13.45 -23.99
C LEU A 111 -17.81 -14.38 -25.17
N ILE A 112 -16.57 -14.88 -25.24
CA ILE A 112 -16.15 -15.84 -26.29
C ILE A 112 -17.01 -17.11 -26.22
N THR A 113 -17.23 -17.63 -25.01
CA THR A 113 -18.06 -18.83 -24.80
C THR A 113 -19.50 -18.60 -25.27
N TYR A 114 -20.06 -17.43 -24.99
CA TYR A 114 -21.39 -17.05 -25.45
C TYR A 114 -21.48 -16.99 -26.98
N LEU A 115 -20.56 -16.27 -27.64
CA LEU A 115 -20.53 -16.14 -29.10
C LEU A 115 -20.35 -17.48 -29.81
N ASN A 116 -19.45 -18.33 -29.31
CA ASN A 116 -19.20 -19.65 -29.88
C ASN A 116 -20.43 -20.55 -29.78
N LYS A 117 -21.17 -20.50 -28.66
CA LYS A 117 -22.47 -21.22 -28.51
C LYS A 117 -23.54 -20.68 -29.46
N SER A 118 -23.48 -19.40 -29.80
CA SER A 118 -24.37 -18.74 -30.75
C SER A 118 -23.87 -18.79 -32.20
N HIS A 119 -22.79 -19.53 -32.50
CA HIS A 119 -22.16 -19.62 -33.82
C HIS A 119 -21.77 -18.26 -34.43
N GLN A 120 -21.36 -17.31 -33.58
CA GLN A 120 -20.88 -15.98 -33.97
C GLN A 120 -19.34 -15.91 -33.92
N ASP A 121 -18.74 -14.99 -34.69
CA ASP A 121 -17.29 -14.79 -34.71
C ASP A 121 -16.80 -14.17 -33.39
N SER A 122 -15.76 -14.76 -32.80
CA SER A 122 -15.14 -14.34 -31.54
C SER A 122 -13.66 -13.97 -31.68
N LYS A 123 -13.12 -13.95 -32.91
CA LYS A 123 -11.68 -13.77 -33.18
C LYS A 123 -11.09 -12.48 -32.63
N GLU A 124 -11.83 -11.37 -32.67
CA GLU A 124 -11.37 -10.10 -32.09
C GLU A 124 -11.23 -10.18 -30.56
N LEU A 125 -12.18 -10.83 -29.88
CA LEU A 125 -12.08 -11.06 -28.44
C LEU A 125 -10.96 -12.04 -28.08
N GLU A 126 -10.68 -13.04 -28.92
CA GLU A 126 -9.54 -13.95 -28.73
C GLU A 126 -8.19 -13.22 -28.82
N ASP A 127 -8.04 -12.27 -29.76
CA ASP A 127 -6.85 -11.39 -29.83
C ASP A 127 -6.72 -10.54 -28.57
N ILE A 128 -7.80 -9.88 -28.13
CA ILE A 128 -7.79 -9.08 -26.89
C ILE A 128 -7.44 -9.96 -25.70
N LEU A 129 -8.04 -11.14 -25.59
CA LEU A 129 -7.76 -12.10 -24.51
C LEU A 129 -6.27 -12.46 -24.46
N GLN A 130 -5.65 -12.69 -25.62
CA GLN A 130 -4.23 -13.01 -25.69
C GLN A 130 -3.36 -11.83 -25.21
N GLN A 131 -3.71 -10.60 -25.55
CA GLN A 131 -2.97 -9.42 -25.09
C GLN A 131 -3.13 -9.21 -23.57
N VAL A 132 -4.31 -9.45 -23.02
CA VAL A 132 -4.54 -9.40 -21.57
C VAL A 132 -3.73 -10.46 -20.83
N LYS A 133 -3.59 -11.67 -21.40
CA LYS A 133 -2.73 -12.72 -20.85
C LYS A 133 -1.26 -12.29 -20.84
N LEU A 134 -0.76 -11.75 -21.95
CA LEU A 134 0.60 -11.23 -22.05
C LEU A 134 0.87 -10.10 -21.04
N LEU A 135 -0.10 -9.21 -20.79
CA LEU A 135 0.01 -8.20 -19.73
C LEU A 135 0.05 -8.86 -18.34
N GLY A 136 -0.79 -9.85 -18.09
CA GLY A 136 -0.83 -10.60 -16.83
C GLY A 136 0.45 -11.37 -16.53
N GLU A 137 1.09 -11.94 -17.55
CA GLU A 137 2.38 -12.64 -17.46
C GLU A 137 3.54 -11.71 -17.06
N GLN A 138 3.42 -10.40 -17.36
CA GLN A 138 4.39 -9.38 -16.93
C GLN A 138 4.17 -8.94 -15.48
N CYS A 139 3.06 -9.34 -14.84
CA CYS A 139 2.77 -8.97 -13.46
C CYS A 139 3.47 -9.90 -12.47
N ASP A 140 4.14 -9.33 -11.46
CA ASP A 140 4.73 -10.12 -10.39
C ASP A 140 3.64 -10.50 -9.37
N ILE A 141 3.34 -11.79 -9.28
CA ILE A 141 2.34 -12.36 -8.35
C ILE A 141 2.74 -12.17 -6.89
N ARG A 142 4.04 -12.31 -6.58
CA ARG A 142 4.54 -12.11 -5.22
C ARG A 142 4.41 -10.64 -4.85
N LEU A 143 4.81 -9.72 -5.73
CA LEU A 143 4.62 -8.28 -5.52
C LEU A 143 3.15 -7.92 -5.32
N ARG A 144 2.26 -8.50 -6.12
CA ARG A 144 0.81 -8.34 -5.96
C ARG A 144 0.36 -8.79 -4.57
N ASN A 145 0.79 -9.96 -4.11
CA ASN A 145 0.36 -10.51 -2.83
C ASN A 145 0.81 -9.64 -1.66
N VAL A 146 2.07 -9.19 -1.66
CA VAL A 146 2.58 -8.33 -0.58
C VAL A 146 1.93 -6.95 -0.60
N THR A 147 1.60 -6.41 -1.78
CA THR A 147 0.88 -5.13 -1.93
C THR A 147 -0.59 -5.25 -1.50
N ALA A 148 -1.21 -6.41 -1.75
CA ALA A 148 -2.60 -6.67 -1.41
C ALA A 148 -2.79 -6.98 0.09
N HIS A 149 -1.80 -7.63 0.71
CA HIS A 149 -2.00 -8.28 2.02
C HIS A 149 -0.95 -7.95 3.08
N TYR A 150 0.07 -7.14 2.79
CA TYR A 150 1.27 -6.98 3.62
C TYR A 150 1.94 -8.33 3.97
N ASP A 151 3.25 -8.33 4.11
CA ASP A 151 4.01 -9.49 4.54
C ASP A 151 5.10 -9.01 5.49
N ASN A 152 5.91 -9.93 6.00
CA ASN A 152 7.06 -9.61 6.83
C ASN A 152 7.97 -8.57 6.12
N PRO A 153 8.60 -7.68 6.90
CA PRO A 153 9.28 -6.50 6.36
C PRO A 153 10.49 -6.84 5.48
N ASN A 154 11.13 -8.00 5.66
CA ASN A 154 12.24 -8.42 4.81
C ASN A 154 11.76 -8.85 3.41
N THR A 155 10.64 -9.56 3.32
CA THR A 155 9.99 -9.84 2.02
C THR A 155 9.58 -8.54 1.34
N MET A 156 8.92 -7.62 2.07
CA MET A 156 8.53 -6.30 1.56
C MET A 156 9.76 -5.57 0.97
N TYR A 157 10.81 -5.43 1.75
CA TYR A 157 12.05 -4.79 1.32
C TYR A 157 12.63 -5.41 0.05
N THR A 158 12.75 -6.73 0.02
CA THR A 158 13.31 -7.46 -1.13
C THR A 158 12.50 -7.23 -2.39
N MET A 159 11.17 -7.14 -2.28
CA MET A 159 10.30 -6.85 -3.42
C MET A 159 10.47 -5.39 -3.87
N LEU A 160 10.41 -4.43 -2.94
CA LEU A 160 10.51 -3.01 -3.26
C LEU A 160 11.87 -2.63 -3.86
N THR A 161 12.97 -3.27 -3.47
CA THR A 161 14.29 -2.98 -4.06
C THR A 161 14.41 -3.37 -5.52
N THR A 162 13.52 -4.21 -6.05
CA THR A 162 13.48 -4.55 -7.48
C THR A 162 12.77 -3.47 -8.33
N LEU A 163 12.06 -2.55 -7.69
CA LEU A 163 11.25 -1.51 -8.34
C LEU A 163 12.06 -0.24 -8.59
N ASN A 164 12.96 -0.28 -9.57
CA ASN A 164 13.85 0.86 -9.89
C ASN A 164 13.77 1.34 -11.34
N ASP A 165 12.89 0.75 -12.16
CA ASP A 165 12.81 1.04 -13.58
C ASP A 165 11.41 1.58 -13.93
N GLU A 166 11.29 2.91 -13.93
CA GLU A 166 10.07 3.63 -14.29
C GLU A 166 9.62 3.34 -15.73
N ASP A 167 10.55 3.13 -16.66
CA ASP A 167 10.24 2.87 -18.07
C ASP A 167 9.46 1.57 -18.24
N VAL A 168 9.79 0.54 -17.45
CA VAL A 168 9.09 -0.75 -17.47
C VAL A 168 7.62 -0.56 -17.13
N TYR A 169 7.33 0.20 -16.07
CA TYR A 169 5.96 0.45 -15.63
C TYR A 169 5.21 1.40 -16.57
N ALA A 170 5.86 2.43 -17.09
CA ALA A 170 5.28 3.31 -18.11
C ALA A 170 4.90 2.54 -19.39
N LYS A 171 5.77 1.63 -19.87
CA LYS A 171 5.48 0.76 -21.01
C LYS A 171 4.33 -0.20 -20.75
N ARG A 172 4.28 -0.79 -19.55
CA ARG A 172 3.17 -1.67 -19.14
C ARG A 172 1.83 -0.93 -19.13
N VAL A 173 1.80 0.30 -18.62
CA VAL A 173 0.61 1.16 -18.69
C VAL A 173 0.23 1.46 -20.14
N GLY A 174 1.22 1.73 -21.01
CA GLY A 174 1.00 1.86 -22.46
C GLY A 174 0.36 0.61 -23.09
N ASN A 175 0.84 -0.58 -22.75
CA ASN A 175 0.25 -1.85 -23.21
C ASN A 175 -1.19 -2.02 -22.74
N GLN A 176 -1.50 -1.62 -21.50
CA GLN A 176 -2.87 -1.66 -20.99
C GLN A 176 -3.79 -0.66 -21.72
N LEU A 177 -3.29 0.53 -22.07
CA LEU A 177 -4.04 1.51 -22.88
C LEU A 177 -4.34 0.96 -24.28
N LEU A 178 -3.41 0.23 -24.91
CA LEU A 178 -3.66 -0.44 -26.21
C LEU A 178 -4.73 -1.52 -26.11
N ILE A 179 -4.73 -2.31 -25.02
CA ILE A 179 -5.79 -3.28 -24.74
C ILE A 179 -7.13 -2.57 -24.55
N HIS A 180 -7.15 -1.46 -23.82
CA HIS A 180 -8.35 -0.65 -23.61
C HIS A 180 -8.90 -0.10 -24.94
N ASP A 181 -8.05 0.43 -25.81
CA ASP A 181 -8.45 0.91 -27.14
C ASP A 181 -9.11 -0.19 -27.98
N LYS A 182 -8.55 -1.41 -27.97
CA LYS A 182 -9.16 -2.57 -28.63
C LYS A 182 -10.51 -2.94 -28.05
N ILE A 183 -10.64 -2.91 -26.72
CA ILE A 183 -11.93 -3.15 -26.05
C ILE A 183 -12.95 -2.07 -26.46
N LEU A 184 -12.56 -0.80 -26.47
CA LEU A 184 -13.43 0.29 -26.88
C LEU A 184 -13.87 0.13 -28.34
N LYS A 185 -12.96 -0.23 -29.24
CA LYS A 185 -13.27 -0.46 -30.66
C LYS A 185 -14.27 -1.60 -30.85
N TYR A 186 -14.05 -2.71 -30.17
CA TYR A 186 -14.96 -3.86 -30.18
C TYR A 186 -16.37 -3.47 -29.70
N ILE A 187 -16.45 -2.79 -28.55
CA ILE A 187 -17.72 -2.39 -27.94
C ILE A 187 -18.42 -1.29 -28.75
N SER A 188 -17.68 -0.32 -29.27
CA SER A 188 -18.23 0.81 -30.04
C SER A 188 -18.99 0.34 -31.27
N SER A 189 -18.51 -0.70 -31.93
CA SER A 189 -19.21 -1.31 -33.08
C SER A 189 -20.60 -1.80 -32.69
N VAL A 190 -20.73 -2.41 -31.50
CA VAL A 190 -22.03 -2.86 -30.98
C VAL A 190 -22.91 -1.69 -30.55
N LEU A 191 -22.34 -0.72 -29.83
CA LEU A 191 -23.08 0.47 -29.37
C LEU A 191 -23.58 1.33 -30.54
N GLN A 192 -22.82 1.41 -31.64
CA GLN A 192 -23.23 2.11 -32.85
C GLN A 192 -24.45 1.43 -33.48
N ILE A 193 -24.45 0.10 -33.62
CA ILE A 193 -25.61 -0.64 -34.14
C ILE A 193 -26.86 -0.41 -33.28
N ILE A 194 -26.69 -0.40 -31.95
CA ILE A 194 -27.80 -0.11 -31.02
C ILE A 194 -28.31 1.32 -31.24
N THR A 195 -27.41 2.30 -31.33
CA THR A 195 -27.74 3.71 -31.50
C THR A 195 -28.46 3.96 -32.82
N GLU A 196 -27.96 3.39 -33.92
CA GLU A 196 -28.57 3.51 -35.26
C GLU A 196 -29.99 2.93 -35.31
N LYS A 197 -30.26 1.87 -34.53
CA LYS A 197 -31.60 1.26 -34.45
C LYS A 197 -32.55 1.99 -33.50
N LEU A 198 -32.04 2.60 -32.42
CA LEU A 198 -32.86 3.20 -31.37
C LEU A 198 -33.03 4.72 -31.48
N SER A 199 -32.16 5.40 -32.24
CA SER A 199 -32.21 6.86 -32.42
C SER A 199 -31.77 7.25 -33.83
N PRO A 200 -32.66 7.10 -34.84
CA PRO A 200 -32.38 7.52 -36.22
C PRO A 200 -32.06 9.02 -36.35
N ASP A 201 -32.49 9.85 -35.38
CA ASP A 201 -32.35 11.30 -35.40
C ASP A 201 -31.02 11.86 -34.87
N LYS A 202 -30.02 11.02 -34.53
CA LYS A 202 -28.65 11.43 -34.13
C LYS A 202 -28.57 12.61 -33.13
N LYS A 203 -29.52 12.76 -32.21
CA LYS A 203 -29.38 13.76 -31.15
C LYS A 203 -28.30 13.28 -30.18
N ASN A 204 -27.22 14.06 -30.07
CA ASN A 204 -26.17 13.85 -29.08
C ASN A 204 -26.77 13.99 -27.66
N CYS A 205 -27.19 12.87 -27.06
CA CYS A 205 -27.52 12.83 -25.64
C CYS A 205 -26.22 12.74 -24.85
N THR A 206 -25.59 13.89 -24.60
CA THR A 206 -24.54 13.97 -23.57
C THR A 206 -25.26 14.12 -22.23
N TYR A 207 -25.33 13.04 -21.45
CA TYR A 207 -25.75 13.15 -20.06
C TYR A 207 -24.66 13.89 -19.29
N LYS A 208 -24.96 15.14 -18.91
CA LYS A 208 -24.22 15.86 -17.87
C LYS A 208 -25.06 15.77 -16.61
N LYS A 209 -24.46 15.26 -15.54
CA LYS A 209 -25.07 15.23 -14.21
C LYS A 209 -25.56 16.66 -13.89
N SER A 210 -26.86 16.85 -13.70
CA SER A 210 -27.37 18.18 -13.38
C SER A 210 -26.98 18.54 -11.94
N VAL A 211 -26.93 19.83 -11.60
CA VAL A 211 -26.68 20.29 -10.22
C VAL A 211 -27.73 19.71 -9.23
N GLU A 212 -28.90 19.33 -9.74
CA GLU A 212 -30.00 18.71 -8.98
C GLU A 212 -29.75 17.24 -8.61
N GLU A 213 -28.72 16.59 -9.17
CA GLU A 213 -28.34 15.19 -8.89
C GLU A 213 -27.13 15.05 -7.95
N LEU A 214 -26.62 16.16 -7.40
CA LEU A 214 -25.57 16.14 -6.39
C LEU A 214 -26.16 15.70 -5.04
N THR A 215 -25.57 14.67 -4.45
CA THR A 215 -25.95 14.24 -3.10
C THR A 215 -25.35 15.18 -2.06
N LEU A 216 -25.91 15.19 -0.84
CA LEU A 216 -25.29 15.91 0.29
C LEU A 216 -23.85 15.45 0.54
N VAL A 217 -23.55 14.17 0.31
CA VAL A 217 -22.21 13.60 0.44
C VAL A 217 -21.26 14.18 -0.60
N ASP A 218 -21.70 14.35 -1.85
CA ASP A 218 -20.89 14.97 -2.90
C ASP A 218 -20.49 16.40 -2.51
N ILE A 219 -21.46 17.21 -2.06
CA ILE A 219 -21.23 18.60 -1.64
C ILE A 219 -20.26 18.65 -0.45
N LEU A 220 -20.44 17.79 0.55
CA LEU A 220 -19.56 17.72 1.71
C LEU A 220 -18.13 17.33 1.32
N ASN A 221 -17.97 16.33 0.46
CA ASN A 221 -16.68 15.87 -0.01
C ASN A 221 -15.95 16.97 -0.80
N ASP A 222 -16.65 17.69 -1.67
CA ASP A 222 -16.09 18.81 -2.44
C ASP A 222 -15.62 19.94 -1.52
N ARG A 223 -16.41 20.32 -0.51
CA ARG A 223 -16.04 21.35 0.47
C ARG A 223 -14.82 20.97 1.29
N VAL A 224 -14.72 19.70 1.66
CA VAL A 224 -13.55 19.18 2.39
C VAL A 224 -12.33 19.26 1.48
N ALA A 225 -12.42 18.75 0.26
CA ALA A 225 -11.34 18.82 -0.71
C ALA A 225 -10.85 20.26 -0.96
N GLU A 226 -11.77 21.21 -1.14
CA GLU A 226 -11.47 22.64 -1.28
C GLU A 226 -10.72 23.19 -0.06
N ALA A 227 -11.16 22.84 1.16
CA ALA A 227 -10.51 23.27 2.39
C ALA A 227 -9.08 22.71 2.56
N PHE A 228 -8.83 21.49 2.10
CA PHE A 228 -7.51 20.86 2.13
C PHE A 228 -6.59 21.40 1.02
N HIS A 229 -7.10 21.63 -0.19
CA HIS A 229 -6.32 22.15 -1.32
C HIS A 229 -5.76 23.56 -1.04
N ASN A 230 -6.49 24.38 -0.28
CA ASN A 230 -6.07 25.74 0.07
C ASN A 230 -5.03 25.79 1.21
N LYS A 231 -4.56 24.64 1.72
CA LYS A 231 -3.60 24.55 2.83
C LYS A 231 -2.25 24.00 2.37
N GLY A 232 -1.38 24.89 1.88
CA GLY A 232 0.01 24.53 1.52
C GLY A 232 0.83 23.93 2.67
N GLU A 233 0.45 24.17 3.93
CA GLU A 233 1.09 23.56 5.11
C GLU A 233 1.04 22.03 5.11
N LEU A 234 -0.04 21.43 4.60
CA LEU A 234 -0.19 19.96 4.60
C LEU A 234 0.74 19.29 3.58
N ASP A 235 0.91 19.90 2.41
CA ASP A 235 1.84 19.43 1.39
C ASP A 235 3.29 19.47 1.91
N ILE A 236 3.64 20.53 2.66
CA ILE A 236 4.95 20.65 3.33
C ILE A 236 5.12 19.52 4.35
N ILE A 237 4.14 19.31 5.24
CA ILE A 237 4.18 18.27 6.28
C ILE A 237 4.30 16.86 5.68
N ILE A 238 3.64 16.59 4.55
CA ILE A 238 3.74 15.30 3.85
C ILE A 238 5.11 15.15 3.19
N THR A 239 5.59 16.19 2.53
CA THR A 239 6.92 16.19 1.89
C THR A 239 8.02 15.95 2.91
N GLU A 240 7.97 16.59 4.07
CA GLU A 240 8.92 16.39 5.18
C GLU A 240 8.91 14.95 5.71
N GLN A 241 7.72 14.35 5.85
CA GLN A 241 7.60 12.94 6.28
C GLN A 241 8.19 11.97 5.25
N MET A 242 8.09 12.29 3.96
CA MET A 242 8.57 11.43 2.88
C MET A 242 10.05 11.63 2.54
N ALA A 243 10.65 12.78 2.85
CA ALA A 243 11.99 13.18 2.40
C ALA A 243 13.07 12.09 2.58
N ASN A 244 13.03 11.36 3.70
CA ASN A 244 13.99 10.31 4.04
C ASN A 244 13.37 8.91 4.13
N ALA A 245 12.19 8.68 3.54
CA ALA A 245 11.43 7.44 3.70
C ALA A 245 12.23 6.19 3.32
N TRP A 246 12.81 6.17 2.11
CA TRP A 246 13.60 5.02 1.67
C TRP A 246 14.89 4.83 2.49
N VAL A 247 15.58 5.93 2.82
CA VAL A 247 16.79 5.91 3.66
C VAL A 247 16.48 5.32 5.04
N ASN A 248 15.33 5.67 5.62
CA ASN A 248 14.88 5.09 6.88
C ASN A 248 14.62 3.58 6.75
N ILE A 249 13.93 3.14 5.69
CA ILE A 249 13.71 1.71 5.40
C ILE A 249 15.04 0.95 5.26
N GLU A 250 16.04 1.51 4.58
CA GLU A 250 17.38 0.90 4.47
C GLU A 250 18.10 0.85 5.82
N SER A 251 17.93 1.87 6.65
CA SER A 251 18.51 1.89 8.00
C SER A 251 17.99 0.73 8.86
N HIS A 252 16.69 0.44 8.77
CA HIS A 252 16.07 -0.69 9.45
C HIS A 252 16.63 -2.03 8.95
N LYS A 253 16.76 -2.22 7.63
CA LYS A 253 17.39 -3.41 7.05
C LYS A 253 18.82 -3.60 7.57
N LYS A 254 19.60 -2.51 7.65
CA LYS A 254 20.99 -2.53 8.11
C LYS A 254 21.06 -2.97 9.57
N ILE A 255 20.27 -2.37 10.46
CA ILE A 255 20.25 -2.72 11.89
C ILE A 255 19.79 -4.16 12.09
N PHE A 256 18.74 -4.58 11.39
CA PHE A 256 18.26 -5.97 11.41
C PHE A 256 19.38 -6.95 11.02
N SER A 257 20.11 -6.66 9.93
CA SER A 257 21.19 -7.52 9.44
C SER A 257 22.40 -7.56 10.40
N ILE A 258 22.72 -6.44 11.06
CA ILE A 258 23.73 -6.40 12.12
C ILE A 258 23.32 -7.31 13.29
N CYS A 259 22.06 -7.24 13.71
CA CYS A 259 21.54 -8.09 14.78
C CYS A 259 21.63 -9.57 14.41
N GLU A 260 21.21 -9.96 13.20
CA GLU A 260 21.31 -11.34 12.71
C GLU A 260 22.74 -11.87 12.73
N ASN A 261 23.69 -11.09 12.20
CA ASN A 261 25.09 -11.49 12.17
C ASN A 261 25.68 -11.62 13.58
N ALA A 262 25.35 -10.70 14.48
CA ALA A 262 25.81 -10.75 15.86
C ALA A 262 25.17 -11.91 16.65
N ILE A 263 23.88 -12.22 16.43
CA ILE A 263 23.23 -13.41 17.00
C ILE A 263 23.94 -14.67 16.50
N GLY A 264 24.22 -14.79 15.20
CA GLY A 264 24.96 -15.91 14.63
C GLY A 264 26.32 -16.10 15.29
N TYR A 265 27.10 -15.02 15.41
CA TYR A 265 28.40 -15.05 16.08
C TYR A 265 28.31 -15.47 17.56
N LEU A 266 27.38 -14.89 18.33
CA LEU A 266 27.21 -15.23 19.75
C LEU A 266 26.78 -16.68 19.93
N LYS A 267 25.90 -17.18 19.06
CA LYS A 267 25.46 -18.57 19.05
C LYS A 267 26.63 -19.53 18.78
N ASP A 268 27.48 -19.23 17.80
CA ASP A 268 28.68 -20.03 17.49
C ASP A 268 29.68 -20.05 18.66
N LYS A 269 29.72 -18.97 19.44
CA LYS A 269 30.54 -18.85 20.66
C LYS A 269 29.85 -19.36 21.93
N GLN A 270 28.63 -19.91 21.83
CA GLN A 270 27.82 -20.37 22.95
C GLN A 270 27.58 -19.30 24.04
N PHE A 271 27.53 -18.02 23.64
CA PHE A 271 27.15 -16.92 24.53
C PHE A 271 25.64 -16.70 24.53
N ASP A 272 25.11 -16.10 25.60
CA ASP A 272 23.72 -15.66 25.63
C ASP A 272 23.48 -14.55 24.59
N TYR A 273 22.43 -14.72 23.80
CA TYR A 273 21.98 -13.80 22.75
C TYR A 273 20.48 -13.45 22.87
N SER A 274 19.86 -13.81 24.00
CA SER A 274 18.45 -13.55 24.30
C SER A 274 18.09 -12.07 24.08
N ARG A 275 18.88 -11.17 24.67
CA ARG A 275 18.65 -9.73 24.59
C ARG A 275 18.78 -9.16 23.18
N LEU A 276 19.72 -9.67 22.40
CA LEU A 276 19.88 -9.25 21.01
C LEU A 276 18.73 -9.74 20.13
N THR A 277 18.15 -10.91 20.46
CA THR A 277 16.94 -11.43 19.81
C THR A 277 15.73 -10.54 20.06
N GLU A 278 15.58 -10.02 21.28
CA GLU A 278 14.54 -9.05 21.61
C GLU A 278 14.73 -7.76 20.82
N ILE A 279 15.94 -7.18 20.80
CA ILE A 279 16.26 -5.96 20.03
C ILE A 279 15.95 -6.17 18.55
N ARG A 280 16.36 -7.30 17.97
CA ARG A 280 16.04 -7.65 16.58
C ARG A 280 14.54 -7.67 16.33
N THR A 281 13.76 -8.25 17.25
CA THR A 281 12.29 -8.33 17.13
C THR A 281 11.64 -6.95 17.20
N LEU A 282 12.14 -6.06 18.06
CA LEU A 282 11.68 -4.67 18.11
C LEU A 282 12.03 -3.91 16.83
N GLU A 283 13.21 -4.15 16.27
CA GLU A 283 13.63 -3.53 15.02
C GLU A 283 12.81 -4.02 13.83
N GLU A 284 12.49 -5.32 13.77
CA GLU A 284 11.57 -5.88 12.78
C GLU A 284 10.20 -5.18 12.81
N LEU A 285 9.66 -4.94 14.00
CA LEU A 285 8.43 -4.17 14.13
C LEU A 285 8.55 -2.72 13.66
N ARG A 286 9.62 -2.02 14.06
CA ARG A 286 9.84 -0.63 13.63
C ARG A 286 9.89 -0.55 12.10
N TRP A 287 10.49 -1.55 11.47
CA TRP A 287 10.56 -1.66 10.03
C TRP A 287 9.18 -1.85 9.38
N GLU A 288 8.36 -2.75 9.93
CA GLU A 288 6.99 -2.99 9.44
C GLU A 288 6.08 -1.77 9.61
N VAL A 289 6.14 -1.13 10.78
CA VAL A 289 5.41 0.12 11.06
C VAL A 289 5.84 1.24 10.12
N SER A 290 7.11 1.27 9.71
CA SER A 290 7.62 2.25 8.77
C SER A 290 7.06 2.03 7.36
N PHE A 291 6.96 0.78 6.88
CA PHE A 291 6.26 0.50 5.63
C PHE A 291 4.80 0.95 5.68
N MET A 292 4.06 0.58 6.74
CA MET A 292 2.67 1.01 6.93
C MET A 292 2.54 2.54 6.93
N HIS A 293 3.42 3.22 7.66
CA HIS A 293 3.41 4.68 7.76
C HIS A 293 3.60 5.34 6.40
N TYR A 294 4.62 4.93 5.64
CA TYR A 294 4.94 5.55 4.36
C TYR A 294 3.89 5.25 3.29
N ASP A 295 3.32 4.04 3.24
CA ASP A 295 2.20 3.72 2.35
C ASP A 295 0.95 4.55 2.64
N LEU A 296 0.65 4.81 3.92
CA LEU A 296 -0.44 5.69 4.33
C LEU A 296 -0.17 7.13 3.92
N VAL A 297 1.06 7.63 4.10
CA VAL A 297 1.44 8.99 3.69
C VAL A 297 1.39 9.14 2.16
N CYS A 298 1.81 8.14 1.38
CA CYS A 298 1.62 8.12 -0.07
C CYS A 298 0.14 8.14 -0.47
N SER A 299 -0.72 7.43 0.27
CA SER A 299 -2.18 7.43 0.03
C SER A 299 -2.80 8.80 0.38
N MET A 300 -2.33 9.46 1.44
CA MET A 300 -2.69 10.84 1.78
C MET A 300 -2.27 11.83 0.68
N ASP A 301 -1.03 11.73 0.20
CA ASP A 301 -0.51 12.57 -0.88
C ASP A 301 -1.33 12.41 -2.16
N THR A 302 -1.69 11.17 -2.50
CA THR A 302 -2.59 10.86 -3.63
C THR A 302 -3.96 11.52 -3.46
N TYR A 303 -4.54 11.48 -2.24
CA TYR A 303 -5.82 12.13 -1.94
C TYR A 303 -5.76 13.66 -2.13
N LEU A 304 -4.69 14.31 -1.67
CA LEU A 304 -4.54 15.77 -1.78
C LEU A 304 -4.34 16.22 -3.24
N LYS A 305 -3.61 15.42 -4.03
CA LYS A 305 -3.36 15.66 -5.46
C LYS A 305 -4.49 15.18 -6.38
N ALA A 306 -5.55 14.65 -5.80
CA ALA A 306 -6.67 14.11 -6.55
C ALA A 306 -7.47 15.22 -7.24
N SER A 307 -7.88 14.98 -8.48
CA SER A 307 -8.68 15.94 -9.27
C SER A 307 -10.18 15.70 -9.20
N SER A 308 -10.65 14.59 -8.64
CA SER A 308 -12.07 14.29 -8.48
C SER A 308 -12.35 13.46 -7.22
N ASN A 309 -13.63 13.36 -6.84
CA ASN A 309 -14.04 12.57 -5.68
C ASN A 309 -13.84 11.06 -5.91
N ALA A 310 -13.94 10.57 -7.15
CA ALA A 310 -13.66 9.17 -7.46
C ALA A 310 -12.18 8.82 -7.18
N GLU A 311 -11.24 9.68 -7.56
CA GLU A 311 -9.81 9.48 -7.30
C GLU A 311 -9.52 9.49 -5.79
N ARG A 312 -10.15 10.40 -5.05
CA ARG A 312 -10.08 10.44 -3.58
C ARG A 312 -10.61 9.16 -2.95
N SER A 313 -11.76 8.69 -3.41
CA SER A 313 -12.35 7.45 -2.91
C SER A 313 -11.48 6.23 -3.18
N ILE A 314 -10.80 6.15 -4.34
CA ILE A 314 -9.81 5.09 -4.62
C ILE A 314 -8.63 5.17 -3.64
N SER A 315 -8.18 6.37 -3.28
CA SER A 315 -7.13 6.58 -2.27
C SER A 315 -7.53 6.03 -0.91
N PHE A 316 -8.80 6.21 -0.50
CA PHE A 316 -9.32 5.61 0.73
C PHE A 316 -9.49 4.09 0.64
N MET A 317 -9.89 3.55 -0.51
CA MET A 317 -9.93 2.09 -0.70
C MET A 317 -8.55 1.45 -0.50
N ARG A 318 -7.49 2.09 -1.01
CA ARG A 318 -6.09 1.68 -0.79
C ARG A 318 -5.72 1.77 0.69
N THR A 319 -6.11 2.85 1.35
CA THR A 319 -5.89 3.07 2.79
C THR A 319 -6.54 1.99 3.64
N TYR A 320 -7.80 1.66 3.37
CA TYR A 320 -8.52 0.60 4.07
C TYR A 320 -7.85 -0.77 3.89
N ARG A 321 -7.28 -1.03 2.70
CA ARG A 321 -6.50 -2.24 2.44
C ARG A 321 -5.22 -2.27 3.27
N ILE A 322 -4.44 -1.19 3.27
CA ILE A 322 -3.21 -1.04 4.08
C ILE A 322 -3.54 -1.22 5.57
N GLU A 323 -4.55 -0.51 6.05
CA GLU A 323 -5.06 -0.57 7.43
C GLU A 323 -5.36 -2.00 7.87
N THR A 324 -6.29 -2.65 7.16
CA THR A 324 -6.79 -3.98 7.55
C THR A 324 -5.65 -4.98 7.58
N SER A 325 -4.74 -4.90 6.61
CA SER A 325 -3.61 -5.82 6.55
C SER A 325 -2.57 -5.56 7.62
N ALA A 326 -2.07 -4.33 7.73
CA ALA A 326 -1.03 -4.01 8.69
C ALA A 326 -1.50 -4.24 10.14
N LEU A 327 -2.70 -3.79 10.50
CA LEU A 327 -3.23 -4.01 11.85
C LEU A 327 -3.53 -5.49 12.15
N SER A 328 -3.81 -6.32 11.14
CA SER A 328 -3.93 -7.77 11.33
C SER A 328 -2.60 -8.39 11.77
N HIS A 329 -1.46 -7.85 11.32
CA HIS A 329 -0.12 -8.28 11.78
C HIS A 329 0.27 -7.62 13.12
N LEU A 330 0.00 -6.32 13.26
CA LEU A 330 0.37 -5.55 14.45
C LEU A 330 -0.39 -6.01 15.70
N TYR A 331 -1.72 -6.15 15.63
CA TYR A 331 -2.56 -6.44 16.79
C TYR A 331 -3.29 -7.79 16.71
N GLY A 332 -3.67 -8.22 15.51
CA GLY A 332 -4.39 -9.48 15.29
C GLY A 332 -5.92 -9.30 15.31
N TYR A 333 -6.60 -9.86 14.30
CA TYR A 333 -8.04 -9.67 14.08
C TYR A 333 -8.95 -10.66 14.81
N ASN A 334 -8.38 -11.64 15.53
CA ASN A 334 -9.07 -12.51 16.48
C ASN A 334 -8.07 -13.04 17.51
N GLU A 335 -8.54 -13.73 18.56
CA GLU A 335 -7.67 -14.21 19.65
C GLU A 335 -6.51 -15.10 19.18
N LYS A 336 -6.74 -15.98 18.20
CA LYS A 336 -5.68 -16.84 17.63
C LYS A 336 -4.56 -16.03 16.99
N TYR A 337 -4.89 -14.96 16.26
CA TYR A 337 -3.91 -14.09 15.63
C TYR A 337 -3.34 -13.05 16.60
N LYS A 338 -4.11 -12.64 17.61
CA LYS A 338 -3.66 -11.72 18.67
C LYS A 338 -2.49 -12.29 19.46
N VAL A 339 -2.50 -13.59 19.77
CA VAL A 339 -1.36 -14.25 20.43
C VAL A 339 -0.09 -14.21 19.58
N LYS A 340 -0.24 -14.22 18.25
CA LYS A 340 0.87 -14.20 17.28
C LYS A 340 1.27 -12.79 16.84
N SER A 341 0.49 -11.78 17.21
CA SER A 341 0.68 -10.41 16.75
C SER A 341 1.97 -9.83 17.30
N ILE A 342 2.50 -8.85 16.57
CA ILE A 342 3.77 -8.26 16.97
C ILE A 342 3.60 -7.49 18.28
N TRP A 343 2.47 -6.79 18.47
CA TRP A 343 2.15 -6.12 19.73
C TRP A 343 2.20 -7.08 20.93
N ASN A 344 1.66 -8.29 20.79
CA ASN A 344 1.72 -9.29 21.85
C ASN A 344 3.15 -9.76 22.15
N LYS A 345 4.03 -9.86 21.14
CA LYS A 345 5.46 -10.17 21.34
C LYS A 345 6.20 -9.05 22.06
N ILE A 346 5.87 -7.80 21.81
CA ILE A 346 6.52 -6.67 22.52
C ILE A 346 6.16 -6.68 24.00
N LYS A 347 4.93 -7.08 24.36
CA LYS A 347 4.49 -7.16 25.76
C LYS A 347 5.31 -8.10 26.63
N SER A 348 5.97 -9.10 26.04
CA SER A 348 6.85 -9.99 26.80
C SER A 348 8.20 -9.36 27.13
N VAL A 349 8.54 -8.21 26.56
CA VAL A 349 9.77 -7.49 26.91
C VAL A 349 9.63 -6.90 28.32
N PRO A 350 10.55 -7.18 29.27
CA PRO A 350 10.42 -6.77 30.67
C PRO A 350 10.20 -5.27 30.87
N GLU A 351 10.82 -4.45 30.01
CA GLU A 351 10.77 -3.00 30.06
C GLU A 351 9.44 -2.39 29.62
N PHE A 352 8.58 -3.18 28.98
CA PHE A 352 7.30 -2.73 28.45
C PHE A 352 6.47 -1.97 29.48
N LYS A 353 6.40 -2.49 30.70
CA LYS A 353 5.59 -1.94 31.80
C LYS A 353 6.04 -0.56 32.30
N TYR A 354 7.23 -0.11 31.93
CA TYR A 354 7.78 1.18 32.39
C TYR A 354 7.45 2.34 31.44
N ILE A 355 6.78 2.09 30.31
CA ILE A 355 6.51 3.10 29.28
C ILE A 355 5.01 3.42 29.26
N PRO A 356 4.58 4.60 29.75
CA PRO A 356 3.16 4.95 29.89
C PRO A 356 2.35 4.92 28.59
N LEU A 357 3.02 5.10 27.44
CA LEU A 357 2.39 5.15 26.12
C LEU A 357 1.78 3.80 25.68
N SER A 358 2.13 2.69 26.35
CA SER A 358 1.64 1.35 26.00
C SER A 358 0.11 1.22 26.03
N THR A 359 -0.55 1.80 27.04
CA THR A 359 -2.00 1.67 27.23
C THR A 359 -2.75 2.40 26.12
N GLU A 360 -2.35 3.64 25.83
CA GLU A 360 -2.97 4.45 24.78
C GLU A 360 -2.81 3.79 23.40
N ILE A 361 -1.63 3.25 23.09
CA ILE A 361 -1.40 2.51 21.84
C ILE A 361 -2.28 1.26 21.77
N GLU A 362 -2.39 0.50 22.86
CA GLU A 362 -3.19 -0.71 22.88
C GLU A 362 -4.68 -0.43 22.70
N ASP A 363 -5.20 0.60 23.36
CA ASP A 363 -6.60 1.01 23.22
C ASP A 363 -6.91 1.45 21.79
N GLU A 364 -6.00 2.20 21.16
CA GLU A 364 -6.17 2.65 19.77
C GLU A 364 -6.04 1.48 18.77
N LEU A 365 -5.07 0.58 18.95
CA LEU A 365 -4.97 -0.66 18.17
C LEU A 365 -6.27 -1.45 18.29
N LYS A 366 -6.79 -1.65 19.50
CA LYS A 366 -8.05 -2.36 19.73
C LYS A 366 -9.21 -1.66 19.02
N ALA A 367 -9.36 -0.35 19.17
CA ALA A 367 -10.45 0.42 18.56
C ALA A 367 -10.45 0.32 17.02
N LEU A 368 -9.28 0.38 16.40
CA LEU A 368 -9.15 0.29 14.94
C LEU A 368 -9.37 -1.15 14.43
N THR A 369 -9.03 -2.17 15.24
CA THR A 369 -9.16 -3.59 14.83
C THR A 369 -10.58 -4.16 14.98
N VAL A 370 -11.39 -3.62 15.91
CA VAL A 370 -12.75 -4.13 16.22
C VAL A 370 -13.70 -4.09 15.01
N GLY A 371 -13.48 -3.18 14.06
CA GLY A 371 -14.36 -2.96 12.90
C GLY A 371 -13.95 -3.68 11.61
N PHE A 372 -13.00 -4.64 11.65
CA PHE A 372 -12.50 -5.25 10.41
C PHE A 372 -13.55 -6.03 9.66
N ASN A 373 -13.69 -5.65 8.39
CA ASN A 373 -14.59 -6.28 7.46
C ASN A 373 -13.78 -6.84 6.29
N SER A 374 -13.46 -8.14 6.38
CA SER A 374 -12.72 -8.85 5.34
C SER A 374 -13.44 -8.80 3.98
N THR A 375 -14.77 -8.77 3.96
CA THR A 375 -15.57 -8.60 2.74
C THR A 375 -15.32 -7.23 2.11
N LYS A 376 -15.35 -6.14 2.89
CA LYS A 376 -15.04 -4.78 2.42
C LYS A 376 -13.60 -4.69 1.90
N ARG A 377 -12.65 -5.31 2.61
CA ARG A 377 -11.24 -5.35 2.20
C ARG A 377 -11.04 -6.10 0.89
N ASN A 378 -11.69 -7.25 0.73
CA ASN A 378 -11.64 -8.04 -0.51
C ASN A 378 -12.31 -7.30 -1.67
N LEU A 379 -13.45 -6.64 -1.44
CA LEU A 379 -14.10 -5.79 -2.44
C LEU A 379 -13.15 -4.70 -2.96
N TYR A 380 -12.43 -4.03 -2.06
CA TYR A 380 -11.48 -2.96 -2.42
C TYR A 380 -10.15 -3.47 -2.99
N THR A 381 -9.87 -4.76 -2.85
CA THR A 381 -8.65 -5.37 -3.41
C THR A 381 -8.90 -6.03 -4.75
N HIS A 382 -9.97 -6.83 -4.87
CA HIS A 382 -10.19 -7.71 -6.01
C HIS A 382 -11.24 -7.17 -6.96
N TYR A 383 -10.90 -7.09 -8.24
CA TYR A 383 -11.89 -6.80 -9.29
C TYR A 383 -12.84 -7.98 -9.51
N ARG A 384 -12.38 -9.20 -9.19
CA ARG A 384 -13.16 -10.44 -9.23
C ARG A 384 -12.83 -11.31 -8.00
N ASP A 385 -13.84 -11.74 -7.26
CA ASP A 385 -13.71 -12.65 -6.13
C ASP A 385 -14.54 -13.92 -6.38
N GLY A 386 -13.87 -15.01 -6.77
CA GLY A 386 -14.54 -16.19 -7.30
C GLY A 386 -15.35 -15.87 -8.56
N ALA A 387 -16.65 -16.13 -8.55
CA ALA A 387 -17.57 -15.78 -9.63
C ALA A 387 -18.10 -14.34 -9.56
N LYS A 388 -17.87 -13.63 -8.44
CA LYS A 388 -18.40 -12.28 -8.23
C LYS A 388 -17.53 -11.24 -8.95
N LEU A 389 -18.16 -10.44 -9.81
CA LEU A 389 -17.57 -9.27 -10.44
C LEU A 389 -17.79 -8.05 -9.54
N ASN A 390 -16.71 -7.41 -9.10
CA ASN A 390 -16.75 -6.40 -8.05
C ASN A 390 -16.75 -4.95 -8.57
N ILE A 391 -16.58 -4.72 -9.88
CA ILE A 391 -16.39 -3.37 -10.43
C ILE A 391 -17.57 -2.44 -10.11
N SER A 392 -18.81 -2.88 -10.33
CA SER A 392 -20.01 -2.08 -10.02
C SER A 392 -20.12 -1.75 -8.53
N GLU A 393 -19.89 -2.72 -7.67
CA GLU A 393 -20.01 -2.51 -6.22
C GLU A 393 -18.89 -1.59 -5.71
N ARG A 394 -17.66 -1.74 -6.23
CA ARG A 394 -16.55 -0.81 -5.97
C ARG A 394 -16.93 0.60 -6.40
N TRP A 395 -17.43 0.76 -7.63
CA TRP A 395 -17.84 2.07 -8.16
C TRP A 395 -18.92 2.73 -7.30
N ARG A 396 -19.95 1.98 -6.91
CA ARG A 396 -20.98 2.46 -5.99
C ARG A 396 -20.40 2.89 -4.65
N CYS A 397 -19.57 2.05 -4.04
CA CYS A 397 -18.92 2.38 -2.77
C CYS A 397 -18.01 3.61 -2.87
N ALA A 398 -17.38 3.86 -4.01
CA ALA A 398 -16.56 5.05 -4.23
C ALA A 398 -17.42 6.33 -4.22
N ASN A 399 -18.59 6.27 -4.87
CA ASN A 399 -19.49 7.41 -4.98
C ASN A 399 -20.26 7.71 -3.68
N GLU A 400 -20.50 6.70 -2.84
CA GLU A 400 -21.20 6.85 -1.55
C GLU A 400 -20.24 7.15 -0.38
N MET A 401 -18.94 7.26 -0.64
CA MET A 401 -17.92 7.35 0.40
C MET A 401 -17.95 8.70 1.13
N ASN A 402 -17.94 8.66 2.47
CA ASN A 402 -17.85 9.85 3.31
C ASN A 402 -16.37 10.22 3.55
N HIS A 403 -15.84 11.19 2.80
CA HIS A 403 -14.43 11.56 2.89
C HIS A 403 -14.01 12.09 4.27
N PRO A 404 -14.80 12.95 4.97
CA PRO A 404 -14.47 13.36 6.34
C PRO A 404 -14.19 12.19 7.29
N LYS A 405 -15.04 11.15 7.23
CA LYS A 405 -14.90 9.97 8.09
C LYS A 405 -13.64 9.18 7.74
N GLU A 406 -13.39 8.96 6.45
CA GLU A 406 -12.23 8.18 6.00
C GLU A 406 -10.91 8.94 6.25
N LEU A 407 -10.89 10.28 6.12
CA LEU A 407 -9.75 11.12 6.50
C LEU A 407 -9.43 11.03 7.99
N MET A 408 -10.45 11.07 8.84
CA MET A 408 -10.25 10.93 10.29
C MET A 408 -9.65 9.57 10.64
N GLN A 409 -10.14 8.50 10.00
CA GLN A 409 -9.61 7.16 10.16
C GLN A 409 -8.13 7.09 9.72
N MET A 410 -7.81 7.63 8.55
CA MET A 410 -6.44 7.69 8.01
C MET A 410 -5.50 8.48 8.92
N LEU A 411 -5.94 9.62 9.47
CA LEU A 411 -5.16 10.44 10.40
C LEU A 411 -4.87 9.69 11.71
N ARG A 412 -5.85 8.97 12.25
CA ARG A 412 -5.67 8.12 13.43
C ARG A 412 -4.60 7.05 13.20
N LEU A 413 -4.64 6.38 12.05
CA LEU A 413 -3.65 5.37 11.68
C LEU A 413 -2.24 5.94 11.54
N VAL A 414 -2.08 7.06 10.83
CA VAL A 414 -0.78 7.71 10.67
C VAL A 414 -0.20 8.16 12.01
N THR A 415 -1.06 8.68 12.90
CA THR A 415 -0.67 9.08 14.26
C THR A 415 -0.27 7.86 15.10
N LEU A 416 -1.01 6.76 14.98
CA LEU A 416 -0.70 5.51 15.67
C LEU A 416 0.65 4.95 15.24
N CYS A 417 0.98 4.93 13.93
CA CYS A 417 2.30 4.51 13.45
C CYS A 417 3.43 5.31 14.09
N LYS A 418 3.28 6.64 14.19
CA LYS A 418 4.26 7.51 14.85
C LYS A 418 4.41 7.18 16.33
N LYS A 419 3.29 7.03 17.06
CA LYS A 419 3.29 6.66 18.49
C LYS A 419 3.96 5.30 18.73
N ILE A 420 3.67 4.30 17.89
CA ILE A 420 4.30 2.98 17.98
C ILE A 420 5.81 3.09 17.76
N ASN A 421 6.27 3.82 16.72
CA ASN A 421 7.71 3.98 16.50
C ASN A 421 8.40 4.69 17.68
N GLN A 422 7.79 5.75 18.23
CA GLN A 422 8.28 6.44 19.42
C GLN A 422 8.37 5.50 20.63
N PHE A 423 7.32 4.72 20.88
CA PHE A 423 7.28 3.71 21.93
C PHE A 423 8.44 2.72 21.80
N LEU A 424 8.71 2.23 20.58
CA LEU A 424 9.77 1.25 20.34
C LEU A 424 11.17 1.83 20.53
N VAL A 425 11.39 3.08 20.14
CA VAL A 425 12.65 3.79 20.43
C VAL A 425 12.87 3.92 21.93
N LEU A 426 11.83 4.28 22.70
CA LEU A 426 11.90 4.36 24.16
C LEU A 426 12.15 2.99 24.80
N LEU A 427 11.55 1.93 24.24
CA LEU A 427 11.74 0.56 24.71
C LEU A 427 13.18 0.11 24.50
N ILE A 428 13.73 0.24 23.30
CA ILE A 428 15.15 -0.08 23.01
C ILE A 428 16.10 0.76 23.89
N SER A 429 15.78 2.03 24.14
CA SER A 429 16.59 2.90 24.99
C SER A 429 16.56 2.48 26.46
N SER A 430 15.39 2.11 26.98
CA SER A 430 15.22 1.54 28.32
C SER A 430 16.00 0.24 28.46
N MET A 431 15.92 -0.62 27.45
CA MET A 431 16.65 -1.88 27.40
C MET A 431 18.17 -1.65 27.47
N SER A 432 18.70 -0.70 26.69
CA SER A 432 20.12 -0.34 26.72
C SER A 432 20.56 0.23 28.07
N SER A 433 19.72 1.05 28.70
CA SER A 433 20.03 1.67 29.99
C SER A 433 20.14 0.64 31.12
N ILE A 434 19.23 -0.34 31.14
CA ILE A 434 19.27 -1.43 32.12
C ILE A 434 20.48 -2.34 31.91
N GLU A 435 20.85 -2.65 30.66
CA GLU A 435 22.05 -3.44 30.39
C GLU A 435 23.34 -2.70 30.79
N LYS A 436 23.39 -1.37 30.58
CA LYS A 436 24.49 -0.54 31.10
C LYS A 436 24.55 -0.57 32.62
N GLN A 437 23.41 -0.43 33.30
CA GLN A 437 23.34 -0.49 34.75
C GLN A 437 23.82 -1.86 35.29
N LYS A 438 23.35 -2.98 34.71
CA LYS A 438 23.80 -4.33 35.09
C LYS A 438 25.30 -4.49 34.90
N LYS A 439 25.85 -4.02 33.78
CA LYS A 439 27.30 -4.03 33.52
C LYS A 439 28.04 -3.20 34.57
N ASP A 440 27.56 -2.02 34.91
CA ASP A 440 28.18 -1.16 35.92
C ASP A 440 28.12 -1.76 37.33
N GLU A 441 27.01 -2.38 37.70
CA GLU A 441 26.86 -3.12 38.95
C GLU A 441 27.82 -4.32 39.02
N MET A 442 27.96 -5.08 37.93
CA MET A 442 28.90 -6.20 37.83
C MET A 442 30.37 -5.75 37.96
N LEU A 443 30.72 -4.58 37.44
CA LEU A 443 32.08 -4.04 37.50
C LEU A 443 32.37 -3.30 38.82
N ASN A 444 31.35 -2.95 39.62
CA ASN A 444 31.50 -2.21 40.86
C ASN A 444 32.41 -2.90 41.90
N PRO A 445 32.33 -4.23 42.14
CA PRO A 445 33.27 -4.93 43.02
C PRO A 445 34.74 -4.76 42.60
N ILE A 446 35.02 -4.77 41.29
CA ILE A 446 36.38 -4.61 40.77
C ILE A 446 36.88 -3.18 40.98
N ARG A 447 36.00 -2.18 40.80
CA ARG A 447 36.31 -0.78 41.15
C ARG A 447 36.63 -0.64 42.64
N LYS A 448 35.87 -1.30 43.53
CA LYS A 448 36.13 -1.32 44.97
C LYS A 448 37.44 -2.04 45.33
N ILE A 449 37.75 -3.17 44.70
CA ILE A 449 39.02 -3.88 44.87
C ILE A 449 40.18 -2.97 44.46
N LYS A 450 40.09 -2.29 43.31
CA LYS A 450 41.08 -1.30 42.87
C LYS A 450 41.28 -0.19 43.91
N GLU A 451 40.19 0.39 44.43
CA GLU A 451 40.26 1.45 45.45
C GLU A 451 40.92 0.98 46.76
N LEU A 452 40.62 -0.24 47.21
CA LEU A 452 41.23 -0.84 48.39
C LEU A 452 42.71 -1.17 48.18
N ALA A 453 43.07 -1.73 47.02
CA ALA A 453 44.45 -2.02 46.66
C ALA A 453 45.30 -0.74 46.58
N TYR A 454 44.75 0.32 46.00
CA TYR A 454 45.39 1.63 45.94
C TYR A 454 45.65 2.19 47.35
N LYS A 455 44.68 2.10 48.27
CA LYS A 455 44.84 2.54 49.66
C LYS A 455 45.90 1.74 50.45
N ASN A 456 46.13 0.49 50.06
CA ASN A 456 47.07 -0.43 50.73
C ASN A 456 48.42 -0.57 49.99
N ASN A 457 48.72 0.31 49.02
CA ASN A 457 49.96 0.29 48.23
C ASN A 457 50.22 -1.04 47.47
N GLN A 458 49.16 -1.73 47.03
CA GLN A 458 49.25 -2.95 46.22
C GLN A 458 49.14 -2.63 44.72
N GLN A 459 50.22 -2.11 44.13
CA GLN A 459 50.23 -1.58 42.76
C GLN A 459 49.95 -2.64 41.69
N ASP A 460 50.40 -3.87 41.90
CA ASP A 460 50.15 -5.03 41.04
C ASP A 460 48.65 -5.32 40.86
N ILE A 461 47.86 -5.23 41.93
CA ILE A 461 46.41 -5.44 41.91
C ILE A 461 45.69 -4.25 41.24
N VAL A 462 46.19 -3.03 41.41
CA VAL A 462 45.68 -1.84 40.71
C VAL A 462 45.85 -2.01 39.21
N ASP A 463 47.05 -2.39 38.75
CA ASP A 463 47.36 -2.56 37.32
C ASP A 463 46.52 -3.69 36.67
N ILE A 464 46.32 -4.81 37.39
CA ILE A 464 45.46 -5.91 36.94
C ILE A 464 44.01 -5.45 36.82
N SER A 465 43.51 -4.70 37.81
CA SER A 465 42.15 -4.18 37.82
C SER A 465 41.91 -3.18 36.68
N ASP A 466 42.88 -2.31 36.41
CA ASP A 466 42.83 -1.37 35.28
C ASP A 466 42.87 -2.07 33.93
N LYS A 467 43.71 -3.10 33.78
CA LYS A 467 43.72 -3.94 32.58
C LYS A 467 42.42 -4.69 32.38
N PHE A 468 41.74 -5.11 33.46
CA PHE A 468 40.43 -5.75 33.36
C PHE A 468 39.35 -4.74 32.99
N LEU A 469 39.22 -3.64 33.73
CA LEU A 469 38.21 -2.59 33.50
C LEU A 469 38.35 -1.95 32.11
N SER A 470 39.58 -1.77 31.61
CA SER A 470 39.84 -1.20 30.28
C SER A 470 39.23 -2.03 29.14
N LYS A 471 39.18 -3.37 29.27
CA LYS A 471 38.51 -4.25 28.30
C LYS A 471 37.01 -3.99 28.20
N PHE A 472 36.38 -3.49 29.25
CA PHE A 472 34.96 -3.15 29.27
C PHE A 472 34.69 -1.68 28.92
N SER A 473 35.68 -0.79 29.07
CA SER A 473 35.58 0.63 28.67
C SER A 473 35.81 0.88 27.17
N LEU A 474 36.38 -0.09 26.43
CA LEU A 474 36.57 0.00 24.98
C LEU A 474 35.24 0.07 24.20
N PHE A 475 34.12 -0.21 24.84
CA PHE A 475 32.77 -0.11 24.26
C PHE A 475 32.07 1.24 24.51
N ASP A 476 32.66 2.15 25.29
CA ASP A 476 32.06 3.46 25.63
C ASP A 476 32.71 4.64 24.88
N LYS A 477 33.73 4.40 24.06
CA LYS A 477 34.26 5.43 23.14
C LYS A 477 33.33 5.54 21.94
N LYS A 478 32.56 6.64 21.87
CA LYS A 478 31.84 7.06 20.66
C LYS A 478 32.78 7.01 19.45
N SER A 479 32.54 6.08 18.54
CA SER A 479 32.97 6.13 17.15
C SER A 479 31.83 6.65 16.30
#